data_AF-A0A1H5HP76-F1
#
_entry.id   AF-A0A1H5HP76-F1
#
_cell.length_a   1.000
_cell.length_b   1.000
_cell.length_c   1.000
_cell.angle_alpha   90.00
_cell.angle_beta   90.00
_cell.angle_gamma   90.00
#
_symmetry.space_group_name_H-M   'P 1'
#
loop_
_entity.id
_entity.type
_entity.pdbx_description
1 polymer ?
#
loop_
_entity_poly.entity_id
_entity_poly.type
_entity_poly.pdbx_seq_one_letter_code
_entity_poly.pdbx_strand_id
1 'polypeptide(L)'
;MDQAIRSAGLNWADWPNVVADAPLTSEIRLSALQFILSAADRGTSSNIIDRVRRRRLPWSAETATLALRIVAEEQGFEGQLCLVALRGAEQVCLAGGATEELLASVRELRAVLGRRQSSLENLGPLDAWQLPETVAFIERVSAAATHPDLLDLSVVRDGDSWGPRAKEAASAYPASDVAAIVRSLTSRGPAKPSKKWLREVAVALESPGACELLGSWLKLAADADIVPPDDHASHGFAGAMLFAHGNDDVVRASVFAVQLLADEQWMSKVLGVIARRAAASSGVPGMTGALSLGVATAAVESLAVRNGAGDTVVLRELLEDLSRRDLIRRVGKHLGLAEEEISRRDNTVRLAKATAVRRRADPANREARSSLDALIRRYLAPILKQHGFTGQGRTFRREFTDRVDVIALGSVGLDQLRVEYGSRFATSWPSFNADVIVGSVLDIRISEYHGVSQPEIDTVALRLATHIIPFMDSMGRYELVAALAEHRAGVPEGAKLEIGAHSSESWGFLGLYALSVGDRSRAIILLTRQCDFIQRLSETQHPCGEELGMWRARLNEAKDSD
;
A
#
# COMPACT_ATOMS: atom_id res chain seq x y z
N MET A 1 2.42 21.22 -36.02
CA MET A 1 1.09 21.23 -35.38
C MET A 1 0.20 22.34 -35.94
N ASP A 2 0.69 23.59 -35.99
CA ASP A 2 0.03 24.73 -36.66
C ASP A 2 -0.58 24.42 -38.03
N GLN A 3 0.22 23.84 -38.92
CA GLN A 3 -0.21 23.51 -40.28
C GLN A 3 -1.32 22.45 -40.30
N ALA A 4 -1.31 21.50 -39.36
CA ALA A 4 -2.31 20.46 -39.23
C ALA A 4 -3.65 21.02 -38.69
N ILE A 5 -3.60 21.87 -37.66
CA ILE A 5 -4.77 22.56 -37.10
C ILE A 5 -5.44 23.44 -38.16
N ARG A 6 -4.64 24.23 -38.90
CA ARG A 6 -5.13 25.06 -40.00
C ARG A 6 -5.71 24.24 -41.15
N SER A 7 -5.08 23.12 -41.51
CA SER A 7 -5.59 22.23 -42.57
C SER A 7 -6.90 21.52 -42.21
N ALA A 8 -7.20 21.37 -40.91
CA ALA A 8 -8.44 20.80 -40.41
C ALA A 8 -9.59 21.83 -40.27
N GLY A 9 -9.34 23.12 -40.55
CA GLY A 9 -10.35 24.18 -40.49
C GLY A 9 -10.77 24.57 -39.07
N LEU A 10 -9.93 24.30 -38.06
CA LEU A 10 -10.28 24.43 -36.64
C LEU A 10 -9.41 25.51 -35.96
N ASN A 11 -9.94 26.12 -34.89
CA ASN A 11 -9.22 27.13 -34.12
C ASN A 11 -8.18 26.46 -33.19
N TRP A 12 -7.10 27.16 -32.90
CA TRP A 12 -6.16 26.79 -31.83
C TRP A 12 -6.90 26.58 -30.51
N ALA A 13 -7.95 27.32 -30.16
CA ALA A 13 -8.69 27.07 -28.92
C ALA A 13 -9.26 25.63 -28.79
N ASP A 14 -9.52 24.95 -29.91
CA ASP A 14 -10.10 23.59 -29.95
C ASP A 14 -9.05 22.48 -30.18
N TRP A 15 -7.78 22.85 -30.33
CA TRP A 15 -6.70 21.96 -30.77
C TRP A 15 -6.62 20.62 -30.01
N PRO A 16 -6.85 20.54 -28.69
CA PRO A 16 -6.79 19.26 -27.97
C PRO A 16 -7.86 18.26 -28.46
N ASN A 17 -9.08 18.74 -28.75
CA ASN A 17 -10.15 17.90 -29.30
C ASN A 17 -9.87 17.48 -30.75
N VAL A 18 -9.28 18.38 -31.54
CA VAL A 18 -8.86 18.07 -32.92
C VAL A 18 -7.86 16.92 -32.94
N VAL A 19 -6.87 16.94 -32.05
CA VAL A 19 -5.84 15.90 -31.98
C VAL A 19 -6.41 14.53 -31.60
N ALA A 20 -7.41 14.52 -30.72
CA ALA A 20 -8.12 13.30 -30.33
C ALA A 20 -8.94 12.71 -31.50
N ASP A 21 -9.73 13.53 -32.17
CA ASP A 21 -10.82 13.03 -33.02
C ASP A 21 -10.53 13.09 -34.54
N ALA A 22 -9.72 14.05 -35.00
CA ALA A 22 -9.43 14.23 -36.42
C ALA A 22 -8.57 13.08 -36.99
N PRO A 23 -8.62 12.78 -38.30
CA PRO A 23 -7.83 11.74 -38.95
C PRO A 23 -6.36 12.15 -39.17
N LEU A 24 -5.66 12.50 -38.09
CA LEU A 24 -4.22 12.84 -38.11
C LEU A 24 -3.35 11.58 -38.21
N THR A 25 -2.16 11.73 -38.80
CA THR A 25 -1.12 10.68 -38.82
C THR A 25 -0.62 10.37 -37.41
N SER A 26 -0.03 9.19 -37.23
CA SER A 26 0.43 8.72 -35.92
C SER A 26 1.58 9.57 -35.37
N GLU A 27 2.42 10.13 -36.25
CA GLU A 27 3.52 11.04 -35.90
C GLU A 27 2.98 12.36 -35.36
N ILE A 28 2.01 12.97 -36.07
CA ILE A 28 1.39 14.23 -35.63
C ILE A 28 0.69 14.05 -34.28
N ARG A 29 0.05 12.89 -34.06
CA ARG A 29 -0.57 12.57 -32.76
C ARG A 29 0.44 12.41 -31.64
N LEU A 30 1.59 11.81 -31.90
CA LEU A 30 2.65 11.68 -30.90
C LEU A 30 3.24 13.04 -30.52
N SER A 31 3.56 13.89 -31.51
CA SER A 31 4.03 15.26 -31.25
C SER A 31 2.99 16.07 -30.49
N ALA A 32 1.72 15.94 -30.84
CA ALA A 32 0.64 16.62 -30.13
C ALA A 32 0.47 16.08 -28.70
N LEU A 33 0.63 14.77 -28.48
CA LEU A 33 0.65 14.20 -27.13
C LEU A 33 1.78 14.77 -26.29
N GLN A 34 3.01 14.86 -26.82
CA GLN A 34 4.14 15.48 -26.12
C GLN A 34 3.87 16.96 -25.79
N PHE A 35 3.23 17.69 -26.70
CA PHE A 35 2.82 19.06 -26.44
C PHE A 35 1.74 19.15 -25.35
N ILE A 36 0.76 18.24 -25.33
CA ILE A 36 -0.22 18.12 -24.22
C ILE A 36 0.50 17.86 -22.89
N LEU A 37 1.49 16.95 -22.87
CA LEU A 37 2.26 16.64 -21.66
C LEU A 37 3.01 17.87 -21.12
N SER A 38 3.41 18.81 -21.99
CA SER A 38 4.15 20.03 -21.62
C SER A 38 3.27 21.26 -21.29
N ALA A 39 1.95 21.19 -21.47
CA ALA A 39 1.07 22.36 -21.35
C ALA A 39 0.73 22.68 -19.89
N ALA A 40 0.87 23.93 -19.46
CA ALA A 40 0.68 24.36 -18.07
C ALA A 40 -0.79 24.36 -17.56
N ASP A 41 -1.79 24.41 -18.45
CA ASP A 41 -3.21 24.46 -18.08
C ASP A 41 -3.89 23.11 -18.40
N ARG A 42 -4.13 22.30 -17.36
CA ARG A 42 -4.34 20.84 -17.48
C ARG A 42 -5.74 20.35 -17.08
N GLY A 43 -6.60 21.24 -16.58
CA GLY A 43 -7.93 20.91 -16.07
C GLY A 43 -8.88 20.25 -17.09
N THR A 44 -8.53 20.24 -18.38
CA THR A 44 -9.33 19.72 -19.51
C THR A 44 -8.71 18.50 -20.21
N SER A 45 -7.56 17.98 -19.76
CA SER A 45 -6.68 17.14 -20.60
C SER A 45 -6.82 15.62 -20.44
N SER A 46 -7.34 15.11 -19.32
CA SER A 46 -7.35 13.65 -19.03
C SER A 46 -8.11 12.82 -20.08
N ASN A 47 -9.34 13.22 -20.43
CA ASN A 47 -10.14 12.55 -21.47
C ASN A 47 -9.51 12.65 -22.87
N ILE A 48 -8.72 13.69 -23.12
CA ILE A 48 -8.07 13.94 -24.41
C ILE A 48 -6.85 13.04 -24.55
N ILE A 49 -6.00 13.00 -23.53
CA ILE A 49 -4.86 12.08 -23.42
C ILE A 49 -5.33 10.64 -23.60
N ASP A 50 -6.45 10.27 -22.97
CA ASP A 50 -7.06 8.95 -23.11
C ASP A 50 -7.47 8.63 -24.55
N ARG A 51 -8.06 9.59 -25.27
CA ARG A 51 -8.45 9.39 -26.67
C ARG A 51 -7.24 9.30 -27.60
N VAL A 52 -6.21 10.12 -27.38
CA VAL A 52 -4.98 10.14 -28.18
C VAL A 52 -4.19 8.84 -27.97
N ARG A 53 -4.00 8.39 -26.73
CA ARG A 53 -3.20 7.19 -26.40
C ARG A 53 -3.84 5.86 -26.81
N ARG A 54 -5.15 5.84 -27.10
CA ARG A 54 -5.85 4.62 -27.56
C ARG A 54 -5.42 4.19 -28.97
N ARG A 55 -4.77 5.07 -29.73
CA ARG A 55 -4.21 4.74 -31.05
C ARG A 55 -2.76 4.28 -30.94
N ARG A 56 -2.29 3.54 -31.94
CA ARG A 56 -0.88 3.12 -32.01
C ARG A 56 -0.02 4.36 -32.30
N LEU A 57 0.89 4.67 -31.39
CA LEU A 57 1.83 5.79 -31.51
C LEU A 57 3.23 5.27 -31.87
N PRO A 58 3.98 5.96 -32.74
CA PRO A 58 5.31 5.54 -33.20
C PRO A 58 6.39 5.98 -32.20
N TRP A 59 6.38 5.40 -31.00
CA TRP A 59 7.39 5.71 -29.99
C TRP A 59 8.80 5.32 -30.46
N SER A 60 9.74 6.21 -30.22
CA SER A 60 11.19 6.04 -30.39
C SER A 60 11.88 6.32 -29.06
N ALA A 61 13.15 5.91 -28.92
CA ALA A 61 13.93 6.21 -27.72
C ALA A 61 13.97 7.72 -27.43
N GLU A 62 14.14 8.54 -28.46
CA GLU A 62 14.15 10.01 -28.35
C GLU A 62 12.80 10.57 -27.85
N THR A 63 11.69 10.13 -28.45
CA THR A 63 10.36 10.64 -28.11
C THR A 63 9.88 10.17 -26.73
N ALA A 64 10.24 8.95 -26.32
CA ALA A 64 10.00 8.44 -24.98
C ALA A 64 10.86 9.17 -23.92
N THR A 65 12.14 9.40 -24.22
CA THR A 65 13.06 10.18 -23.37
C THR A 65 12.52 11.58 -23.12
N LEU A 66 12.11 12.29 -24.17
CA LEU A 66 11.52 13.62 -24.07
C LEU A 66 10.26 13.60 -23.20
N ALA A 67 9.36 12.64 -23.41
CA ALA A 67 8.12 12.54 -22.63
C ALA A 67 8.40 12.31 -21.14
N LEU A 68 9.40 11.48 -20.79
CA LEU A 68 9.80 11.24 -19.40
C LEU A 68 10.40 12.48 -18.74
N ARG A 69 11.24 13.24 -19.46
CA ARG A 69 11.81 14.50 -18.95
C ARG A 69 10.74 15.54 -18.67
N ILE A 70 9.80 15.72 -19.61
CA ILE A 70 8.66 16.64 -19.44
C ILE A 70 7.91 16.31 -18.14
N VAL A 71 7.52 15.05 -17.92
CA VAL A 71 6.75 14.69 -16.70
C VAL A 71 7.59 14.72 -15.42
N ALA A 72 8.92 14.60 -15.51
CA ALA A 72 9.82 14.70 -14.36
C ALA A 72 10.04 16.15 -13.88
N GLU A 73 10.01 17.12 -14.80
CA GLU A 73 10.16 18.56 -14.51
C GLU A 73 8.90 19.20 -13.90
N GLU A 74 7.76 18.50 -13.93
CA GLU A 74 6.48 19.01 -13.42
C GLU A 74 6.51 19.32 -11.94
N GLN A 75 6.03 20.49 -11.51
CA GLN A 75 6.01 20.85 -10.08
C GLN A 75 4.99 20.02 -9.27
N GLY A 76 3.95 19.47 -9.90
CA GLY A 76 2.97 18.55 -9.30
C GLY A 76 3.14 17.09 -9.76
N PHE A 77 2.71 16.12 -8.95
CA PHE A 77 2.62 14.72 -9.39
C PHE A 77 1.28 14.49 -10.08
N GLU A 78 1.30 14.11 -11.36
CA GLU A 78 0.13 13.63 -12.08
C GLU A 78 0.42 12.22 -12.61
N GLY A 79 -0.04 11.20 -11.90
CA GLY A 79 0.27 9.81 -12.25
C GLY A 79 -0.23 9.43 -13.64
N GLN A 80 -1.38 9.94 -14.11
CA GLN A 80 -1.86 9.69 -15.47
C GLN A 80 -0.85 10.09 -16.56
N LEU A 81 -0.15 11.21 -16.40
CA LEU A 81 0.86 11.68 -17.35
C LEU A 81 2.09 10.80 -17.30
N CYS A 82 2.55 10.48 -16.09
CA CYS A 82 3.67 9.55 -15.86
C CYS A 82 3.40 8.20 -16.53
N LEU A 83 2.20 7.64 -16.35
CA LEU A 83 1.81 6.37 -16.96
C LEU A 83 1.82 6.41 -18.49
N VAL A 84 1.54 7.56 -19.12
CA VAL A 84 1.60 7.68 -20.58
C VAL A 84 3.03 7.70 -21.09
N ALA A 85 3.91 8.49 -20.47
CA ALA A 85 5.33 8.52 -20.79
C ALA A 85 5.99 7.15 -20.58
N LEU A 86 5.68 6.49 -19.46
CA LEU A 86 6.18 5.16 -19.12
C LEU A 86 5.71 4.07 -20.11
N ARG A 87 4.48 4.16 -20.64
CA ARG A 87 4.03 3.25 -21.72
C ARG A 87 4.85 3.40 -22.99
N GLY A 88 5.23 4.63 -23.34
CA GLY A 88 6.10 4.88 -24.49
C GLY A 88 7.47 4.23 -24.28
N ALA A 89 8.07 4.44 -23.10
CA ALA A 89 9.34 3.84 -22.72
C ALA A 89 9.28 2.30 -22.70
N GLU A 90 8.26 1.70 -22.09
CA GLU A 90 8.05 0.25 -22.05
C GLU A 90 8.02 -0.34 -23.47
N GLN A 91 7.29 0.29 -24.41
CA GLN A 91 7.20 -0.18 -25.80
C GLN A 91 8.56 -0.16 -26.51
N VAL A 92 9.36 0.89 -26.28
CA VAL A 92 10.70 1.01 -26.86
C VAL A 92 11.63 -0.04 -26.26
N CYS A 93 11.63 -0.21 -24.93
CA CYS A 93 12.45 -1.19 -24.23
C CYS A 93 12.12 -2.62 -24.64
N LEU A 94 10.83 -2.99 -24.68
CA LEU A 94 10.39 -4.31 -25.15
C LEU A 94 10.74 -4.60 -26.61
N ALA A 95 10.85 -3.56 -27.44
CA ALA A 95 11.29 -3.69 -28.83
C ALA A 95 12.83 -3.79 -28.99
N GLY A 96 13.58 -3.77 -27.89
CA GLY A 96 15.05 -3.78 -27.90
C GLY A 96 15.68 -2.43 -28.25
N GLY A 97 14.91 -1.35 -28.26
CA GLY A 97 15.36 0.00 -28.60
C GLY A 97 15.83 0.83 -27.39
N ALA A 98 16.14 0.19 -26.26
CA ALA A 98 16.56 0.91 -25.05
C ALA A 98 17.91 1.60 -25.27
N THR A 99 17.99 2.90 -25.00
CA THR A 99 19.23 3.69 -25.02
C THR A 99 19.63 4.08 -23.60
N GLU A 100 20.90 4.42 -23.40
CA GLU A 100 21.40 4.89 -22.10
C GLU A 100 20.64 6.14 -21.61
N GLU A 101 20.33 7.06 -22.52
CA GLU A 101 19.58 8.29 -22.23
C GLU A 101 18.13 8.02 -21.79
N LEU A 102 17.48 7.03 -22.41
CA LEU A 102 16.13 6.61 -22.04
C LEU A 102 16.14 6.06 -20.61
N LEU A 103 17.09 5.15 -20.30
CA LEU A 103 17.21 4.56 -18.97
C LEU A 103 17.65 5.57 -17.90
N ALA A 104 18.48 6.55 -18.26
CA ALA A 104 18.79 7.68 -17.39
C ALA A 104 17.52 8.48 -17.03
N SER A 105 16.65 8.73 -18.01
CA SER A 105 15.40 9.48 -17.78
C SER A 105 14.37 8.69 -16.97
N VAL A 106 14.33 7.35 -17.12
CA VAL A 106 13.53 6.46 -16.25
C VAL A 106 14.02 6.53 -14.79
N ARG A 107 15.34 6.46 -14.58
CA ARG A 107 15.96 6.59 -13.24
C ARG A 107 15.75 7.98 -12.63
N GLU A 108 15.81 9.02 -13.44
CA GLU A 108 15.54 10.39 -13.00
C GLU A 108 14.09 10.55 -12.53
N LEU A 109 13.12 10.08 -13.31
CA LEU A 109 11.72 10.09 -12.89
C LEU A 109 11.53 9.30 -11.58
N ARG A 110 12.18 8.14 -11.42
CA ARG A 110 12.17 7.36 -10.17
C ARG A 110 12.69 8.15 -8.98
N ALA A 111 13.79 8.89 -9.16
CA ALA A 111 14.39 9.71 -8.12
C ALA A 111 13.51 10.91 -7.76
N VAL A 112 12.92 11.58 -8.76
CA VAL A 112 11.96 12.67 -8.56
C VAL A 112 10.76 12.18 -7.74
N LEU A 113 10.17 11.05 -8.10
CA LEU A 113 9.05 10.46 -7.37
C LEU A 113 9.44 10.01 -5.96
N GLY A 114 10.66 9.51 -5.77
CA GLY A 114 11.20 9.15 -4.45
C GLY A 114 11.29 10.36 -3.50
N ARG A 115 11.78 11.51 -3.99
CA ARG A 115 11.82 12.76 -3.22
C ARG A 115 10.42 13.30 -2.87
N ARG A 116 9.41 13.02 -3.71
CA ARG A 116 8.02 13.39 -3.44
C ARG A 116 7.36 12.44 -2.44
N GLN A 117 7.74 11.17 -2.46
CA GLN A 117 7.28 10.17 -1.50
C GLN A 117 7.74 10.49 -0.07
N SER A 118 8.89 11.14 0.13
CA SER A 118 9.31 11.63 1.45
C SER A 118 8.59 12.91 1.90
N SER A 119 7.85 13.58 1.00
CA SER A 119 7.16 14.85 1.25
C SER A 119 5.62 14.72 1.16
N LEU A 120 5.09 13.56 1.58
CA LEU A 120 3.67 13.16 1.50
C LEU A 120 2.66 14.18 2.07
N GLU A 121 3.10 15.07 2.95
CA GLU A 121 2.28 16.14 3.55
C GLU A 121 1.71 17.14 2.51
N ASN A 122 2.28 17.18 1.29
CA ASN A 122 1.90 18.12 0.24
C ASN A 122 1.21 17.47 -0.98
N LEU A 123 0.97 16.16 -0.99
CA LEU A 123 0.31 15.48 -2.10
C LEU A 123 -1.21 15.46 -1.91
N GLY A 124 -1.95 15.78 -2.97
CA GLY A 124 -3.40 15.64 -2.97
C GLY A 124 -3.85 14.18 -2.76
N PRO A 125 -5.06 13.93 -2.23
CA PRO A 125 -5.57 12.58 -1.97
C PRO A 125 -5.61 11.66 -3.22
N LEU A 126 -5.79 12.24 -4.41
CA LEU A 126 -5.82 11.51 -5.68
C LEU A 126 -4.43 11.16 -6.23
N ASP A 127 -3.38 11.77 -5.70
CA ASP A 127 -2.02 11.62 -6.19
C ASP A 127 -1.25 10.57 -5.36
N ALA A 128 -1.62 10.43 -4.07
CA ALA A 128 -1.04 9.44 -3.18
C ALA A 128 -1.25 7.98 -3.63
N TRP A 129 -2.40 7.65 -4.25
CA TRP A 129 -2.69 6.26 -4.68
C TRP A 129 -1.98 5.85 -5.98
N GLN A 130 -1.77 6.80 -6.90
CA GLN A 130 -1.12 6.50 -8.19
C GLN A 130 0.40 6.35 -8.05
N LEU A 131 0.98 6.89 -6.98
CA LEU A 131 2.42 6.90 -6.78
C LEU A 131 3.01 5.46 -6.66
N PRO A 132 2.51 4.56 -5.79
CA PRO A 132 2.98 3.17 -5.74
C PRO A 132 2.83 2.42 -7.06
N GLU A 133 1.73 2.61 -7.78
CA GLU A 133 1.48 2.02 -9.10
C GLU A 133 2.45 2.56 -10.16
N THR A 134 2.73 3.85 -10.14
CA THR A 134 3.67 4.50 -11.06
C THR A 134 5.09 4.02 -10.82
N VAL A 135 5.49 3.89 -9.55
CA VAL A 135 6.78 3.30 -9.18
C VAL A 135 6.86 1.85 -9.64
N ALA A 136 5.79 1.04 -9.46
CA ALA A 136 5.74 -0.33 -10.00
C ALA A 136 5.91 -0.38 -11.51
N PHE A 137 5.35 0.61 -12.22
CA PHE A 137 5.50 0.68 -13.65
C PHE A 137 6.91 1.09 -14.08
N ILE A 138 7.58 1.98 -13.34
CA ILE A 138 8.99 2.32 -13.58
C ILE A 138 9.88 1.08 -13.50
N GLU A 139 9.73 0.26 -12.46
CA GLU A 139 10.53 -0.97 -12.34
C GLU A 139 10.28 -1.93 -13.50
N ARG A 140 9.03 -2.03 -13.99
CA ARG A 140 8.70 -2.81 -15.19
C ARG A 140 9.37 -2.28 -16.45
N VAL A 141 9.44 -0.95 -16.63
CA VAL A 141 10.15 -0.34 -17.76
C VAL A 141 11.65 -0.64 -17.69
N SER A 142 12.25 -0.51 -16.51
CA SER A 142 13.66 -0.86 -16.28
C SER A 142 13.94 -2.32 -16.64
N ALA A 143 13.11 -3.24 -16.13
CA ALA A 143 13.25 -4.66 -16.42
C ALA A 143 12.98 -5.03 -17.89
N ALA A 144 12.11 -4.28 -18.58
CA ALA A 144 11.87 -4.46 -20.00
C ALA A 144 13.12 -4.17 -20.85
N ALA A 145 14.07 -3.36 -20.34
CA ALA A 145 15.32 -3.04 -21.00
C ALA A 145 16.43 -4.08 -20.76
N THR A 146 16.24 -4.98 -19.79
CA THR A 146 17.18 -6.06 -19.50
C THR A 146 17.29 -7.01 -20.70
N HIS A 147 18.52 -7.48 -20.97
CA HIS A 147 18.78 -8.40 -22.07
C HIS A 147 17.91 -9.67 -21.92
N PRO A 148 17.27 -10.19 -22.99
CA PRO A 148 16.36 -11.34 -22.90
C PRO A 148 16.91 -12.58 -22.21
N ASP A 149 18.22 -12.81 -22.31
CA ASP A 149 18.89 -13.99 -21.75
C ASP A 149 19.22 -13.84 -20.26
N LEU A 150 19.02 -12.66 -19.67
CA LEU A 150 19.26 -12.40 -18.26
C LEU A 150 17.97 -12.54 -17.46
N LEU A 151 18.04 -13.27 -16.35
CA LEU A 151 16.96 -13.39 -15.39
C LEU A 151 16.87 -12.10 -14.57
N ASP A 152 15.85 -11.28 -14.82
CA ASP A 152 15.56 -10.07 -14.06
C ASP A 152 14.39 -10.29 -13.09
N LEU A 153 14.69 -10.22 -11.80
CA LEU A 153 13.72 -10.36 -10.71
C LEU A 153 13.44 -9.04 -9.98
N SER A 154 13.94 -7.91 -10.47
CA SER A 154 13.76 -6.58 -9.85
C SER A 154 12.29 -6.13 -9.80
N VAL A 155 11.46 -6.62 -10.73
CA VAL A 155 10.01 -6.35 -10.76
C VAL A 155 9.29 -7.04 -9.60
N VAL A 156 9.80 -8.17 -9.12
CA VAL A 156 9.24 -8.88 -7.97
C VAL A 156 9.69 -8.14 -6.70
N ARG A 157 8.74 -7.76 -5.85
CA ARG A 157 8.99 -6.88 -4.69
C ARG A 157 8.94 -7.64 -3.38
N ASP A 158 9.71 -7.17 -2.39
CA ASP A 158 9.80 -7.81 -1.07
C ASP A 158 8.72 -7.31 -0.08
N GLY A 159 7.76 -6.51 -0.54
CA GLY A 159 6.70 -5.90 0.28
C GLY A 159 5.56 -6.84 0.70
N ASP A 160 5.69 -8.14 0.42
CA ASP A 160 4.73 -9.16 0.85
C ASP A 160 5.47 -10.49 1.09
N SER A 161 4.75 -11.50 1.57
CA SER A 161 5.32 -12.84 1.82
C SER A 161 5.52 -13.67 0.54
N TRP A 162 4.95 -13.26 -0.59
CA TRP A 162 5.04 -13.98 -1.86
C TRP A 162 6.35 -13.65 -2.60
N GLY A 163 6.70 -12.38 -2.71
CA GLY A 163 7.78 -11.87 -3.55
C GLY A 163 9.16 -12.46 -3.23
N PRO A 164 9.64 -12.42 -1.97
CA PRO A 164 10.94 -13.01 -1.61
C PRO A 164 10.99 -14.50 -1.94
N ARG A 165 9.91 -15.24 -1.63
CA ARG A 165 9.79 -16.68 -1.92
C ARG A 165 9.72 -16.95 -3.43
N ALA A 166 9.08 -16.08 -4.20
CA ALA A 166 9.00 -16.19 -5.65
C ALA A 166 10.36 -15.94 -6.31
N LYS A 167 11.15 -14.99 -5.79
CA LYS A 167 12.54 -14.76 -6.22
C LYS A 167 13.42 -15.96 -5.92
N GLU A 168 13.32 -16.52 -4.73
CA GLU A 168 14.06 -17.72 -4.32
C GLU A 168 13.70 -18.90 -5.24
N ALA A 169 12.40 -19.13 -5.48
CA ALA A 169 11.94 -20.18 -6.39
C ALA A 169 12.46 -20.00 -7.83
N ALA A 170 12.49 -18.77 -8.35
CA ALA A 170 13.02 -18.50 -9.69
C ALA A 170 14.54 -18.69 -9.76
N SER A 171 15.25 -18.31 -8.70
CA SER A 171 16.72 -18.42 -8.63
C SER A 171 17.22 -19.86 -8.50
N ALA A 172 16.33 -20.81 -8.18
CA ALA A 172 16.64 -22.23 -8.14
C ALA A 172 16.81 -22.87 -9.54
N TYR A 173 16.43 -22.16 -10.61
CA TYR A 173 16.52 -22.62 -11.98
C TYR A 173 17.59 -21.86 -12.77
N PRO A 174 18.23 -22.48 -13.78
CA PRO A 174 19.10 -21.77 -14.72
C PRO A 174 18.35 -20.64 -15.44
N ALA A 175 18.99 -19.48 -15.63
CA ALA A 175 18.38 -18.35 -16.31
C ALA A 175 17.88 -18.70 -17.73
N SER A 176 18.59 -19.57 -18.44
CA SER A 176 18.19 -20.10 -19.76
C SER A 176 16.81 -20.76 -19.76
N ASP A 177 16.39 -21.31 -18.61
CA ASP A 177 15.20 -22.13 -18.51
C ASP A 177 13.98 -21.31 -18.11
N VAL A 178 14.18 -20.18 -17.41
CA VAL A 178 13.09 -19.41 -16.78
C VAL A 178 13.05 -17.92 -17.13
N ALA A 179 14.13 -17.32 -17.69
CA ALA A 179 14.15 -15.88 -17.97
C ALA A 179 13.03 -15.45 -18.94
N ALA A 180 12.77 -16.25 -19.97
CA ALA A 180 11.72 -15.97 -20.95
C ALA A 180 10.32 -15.90 -20.30
N ILE A 181 9.96 -16.89 -19.46
CA ILE A 181 8.66 -16.91 -18.80
C ILE A 181 8.55 -15.78 -17.78
N VAL A 182 9.58 -15.55 -16.96
CA VAL A 182 9.60 -14.48 -15.97
C VAL A 182 9.39 -13.12 -16.66
N ARG A 183 10.10 -12.84 -17.76
CA ARG A 183 9.95 -11.61 -18.53
C ARG A 183 8.54 -11.45 -19.10
N SER A 184 7.95 -12.52 -19.65
CA SER A 184 6.58 -12.46 -20.18
C SER A 184 5.54 -12.18 -19.09
N LEU A 185 5.72 -12.72 -17.89
CA LEU A 185 4.82 -12.51 -16.76
C LEU A 185 4.98 -11.10 -16.16
N THR A 186 6.21 -10.63 -15.95
CA THR A 186 6.50 -9.33 -15.32
C THR A 186 6.18 -8.13 -16.22
N SER A 187 6.33 -8.27 -17.54
CA SER A 187 6.01 -7.21 -18.51
C SER A 187 4.51 -7.00 -18.75
N ARG A 188 3.62 -7.85 -18.22
CA ARG A 188 2.19 -7.78 -18.54
C ARG A 188 1.51 -6.56 -17.93
N GLY A 189 1.79 -6.22 -16.67
CA GLY A 189 1.02 -5.21 -15.93
C GLY A 189 -0.46 -5.56 -15.78
N PRO A 190 -1.39 -4.57 -15.65
CA PRO A 190 -2.79 -4.80 -15.26
C PRO A 190 -3.75 -5.12 -16.41
N ALA A 191 -3.31 -5.07 -17.67
CA ALA A 191 -4.19 -5.31 -18.81
C ALA A 191 -4.52 -6.81 -19.02
N LYS A 192 -5.67 -7.13 -19.62
CA LYS A 192 -6.09 -8.52 -19.90
C LYS A 192 -5.21 -9.20 -20.97
N PRO A 193 -4.79 -10.47 -20.81
CA PRO A 193 -3.95 -11.18 -21.79
C PRO A 193 -4.40 -11.02 -23.24
N SER A 194 -3.44 -10.73 -24.13
CA SER A 194 -3.70 -10.71 -25.58
C SER A 194 -3.38 -12.08 -26.20
N LYS A 195 -3.94 -12.37 -27.38
CA LYS A 195 -3.57 -13.58 -28.16
C LYS A 195 -2.08 -13.62 -28.55
N LYS A 196 -1.44 -12.46 -28.66
CA LYS A 196 0.01 -12.38 -28.92
C LYS A 196 0.79 -12.83 -27.69
N TRP A 197 0.46 -12.26 -26.54
CA TRP A 197 1.08 -12.59 -25.26
C TRP A 197 0.91 -14.07 -24.89
N LEU A 198 -0.29 -14.65 -25.08
CA LEU A 198 -0.51 -16.07 -24.81
C LEU A 198 0.38 -16.99 -25.68
N ARG A 199 0.69 -16.60 -26.92
CA ARG A 199 1.61 -17.36 -27.78
C ARG A 199 3.05 -17.26 -27.28
N GLU A 200 3.47 -16.07 -26.86
CA GLU A 200 4.81 -15.85 -26.28
C GLU A 200 5.01 -16.66 -25.00
N VAL A 201 4.00 -16.67 -24.12
CA VAL A 201 4.00 -17.48 -22.90
C VAL A 201 4.01 -18.97 -23.23
N ALA A 202 3.21 -19.42 -24.21
CA ALA A 202 3.18 -20.83 -24.60
C ALA A 202 4.55 -21.32 -25.07
N VAL A 203 5.27 -20.52 -25.86
CA VAL A 203 6.66 -20.82 -26.27
C VAL A 203 7.59 -20.87 -25.07
N ALA A 204 7.50 -19.90 -24.15
CA ALA A 204 8.34 -19.88 -22.95
C ALA A 204 8.09 -21.10 -22.02
N LEU A 205 6.87 -21.65 -22.03
CA LEU A 205 6.50 -22.82 -21.25
C LEU A 205 6.96 -24.16 -21.87
N GLU A 206 7.58 -24.16 -23.06
CA GLU A 206 8.20 -25.38 -23.62
C GLU A 206 9.37 -25.88 -22.76
N SER A 207 9.98 -25.00 -21.95
CA SER A 207 10.98 -25.34 -20.94
C SER A 207 10.32 -26.01 -19.72
N PRO A 208 10.77 -27.21 -19.30
CA PRO A 208 10.27 -27.87 -18.09
C PRO A 208 10.43 -27.00 -16.83
N GLY A 209 11.57 -26.30 -16.70
CA GLY A 209 11.82 -25.40 -15.57
C GLY A 209 10.83 -24.23 -15.52
N ALA A 210 10.40 -23.72 -16.69
CA ALA A 210 9.38 -22.67 -16.75
C ALA A 210 8.01 -23.16 -16.27
N CYS A 211 7.62 -24.39 -16.63
CA CYS A 211 6.37 -25.01 -16.17
C CYS A 211 6.39 -25.22 -14.64
N GLU A 212 7.48 -25.77 -14.10
CA GLU A 212 7.63 -26.00 -12.66
C GLU A 212 7.67 -24.71 -11.87
N LEU A 213 8.37 -23.68 -12.37
CA LEU A 213 8.41 -22.36 -11.76
C LEU A 213 7.01 -21.73 -11.69
N LEU A 214 6.26 -21.76 -12.80
CA LEU A 214 4.90 -21.23 -12.83
C LEU A 214 4.02 -21.93 -11.79
N GLY A 215 4.12 -23.26 -11.68
CA GLY A 215 3.39 -24.02 -10.66
C GLY A 215 3.81 -23.66 -9.23
N SER A 216 5.10 -23.45 -9.00
CA SER A 216 5.64 -23.03 -7.70
C SER A 216 5.14 -21.64 -7.31
N TRP A 217 5.18 -20.67 -8.22
CA TRP A 217 4.69 -19.31 -7.98
C TRP A 217 3.20 -19.27 -7.62
N LEU A 218 2.38 -20.13 -8.20
CA LEU A 218 0.95 -20.21 -7.89
C LEU A 218 0.69 -20.84 -6.52
N LYS A 219 1.44 -21.88 -6.16
CA LYS A 219 1.37 -22.46 -4.82
C LYS A 219 1.78 -21.43 -3.76
N LEU A 220 2.88 -20.70 -4.02
CA LEU A 220 3.30 -19.58 -3.18
C LEU A 220 2.22 -18.48 -3.09
N ALA A 221 1.55 -18.15 -4.20
CA ALA A 221 0.48 -17.16 -4.21
C ALA A 221 -0.76 -17.62 -3.43
N ALA A 222 -1.07 -18.92 -3.46
CA ALA A 222 -2.13 -19.52 -2.66
C ALA A 222 -1.80 -19.50 -1.16
N ASP A 223 -0.51 -19.53 -0.80
CA ASP A 223 0.00 -19.53 0.58
C ASP A 223 0.34 -18.12 1.11
N ALA A 224 0.41 -17.09 0.26
CA ALA A 224 0.81 -15.73 0.63
C ALA A 224 0.01 -15.13 1.79
N ASP A 225 0.68 -14.69 2.85
CA ASP A 225 0.07 -14.01 4.01
C ASP A 225 -0.57 -12.67 3.64
N ILE A 226 -1.59 -12.30 4.43
CA ILE A 226 -2.22 -10.99 4.32
C ILE A 226 -1.26 -9.96 4.90
N VAL A 227 -0.87 -8.98 4.08
CA VAL A 227 -0.11 -7.82 4.53
C VAL A 227 -1.10 -6.89 5.24
N PRO A 228 -0.87 -6.57 6.54
CA PRO A 228 -1.73 -5.63 7.25
C PRO A 228 -1.68 -4.25 6.58
N PRO A 229 -2.70 -3.40 6.78
CA PRO A 229 -2.66 -2.03 6.29
C PRO A 229 -1.41 -1.33 6.82
N ASP A 230 -0.72 -0.58 5.97
CA ASP A 230 0.40 0.26 6.38
C ASP A 230 -0.08 1.44 7.25
N ASP A 231 0.85 2.20 7.83
CA ASP A 231 0.49 3.37 8.63
C ASP A 231 -0.19 4.47 7.80
N HIS A 232 -0.03 4.46 6.48
CA HIS A 232 -0.70 5.37 5.55
C HIS A 232 -2.19 5.00 5.32
N ALA A 233 -2.62 3.79 5.66
CA ALA A 233 -4.02 3.37 5.71
C ALA A 233 -4.88 4.25 6.63
N SER A 234 -4.27 4.87 7.64
CA SER A 234 -4.93 5.80 8.58
C SER A 234 -5.50 7.05 7.89
N HIS A 235 -5.05 7.37 6.66
CA HIS A 235 -5.59 8.45 5.84
C HIS A 235 -6.80 7.99 4.99
N GLY A 236 -7.19 6.72 5.04
CA GLY A 236 -8.37 6.18 4.37
C GLY A 236 -8.11 5.52 3.02
N PHE A 237 -6.85 5.24 2.66
CA PHE A 237 -6.47 5.00 1.26
C PHE A 237 -5.96 3.59 0.92
N ALA A 238 -5.58 2.74 1.89
CA ALA A 238 -5.22 1.35 1.62
C ALA A 238 -5.76 0.43 2.72
N GLY A 239 -6.42 -0.66 2.36
CA GLY A 239 -6.75 -1.72 3.31
C GLY A 239 -5.63 -2.73 3.44
N ALA A 240 -5.90 -3.82 4.15
CA ALA A 240 -5.04 -4.98 4.06
C ALA A 240 -4.96 -5.43 2.58
N MET A 241 -3.82 -5.97 2.17
CA MET A 241 -3.59 -6.47 0.81
C MET A 241 -3.00 -7.88 0.83
N LEU A 242 -3.19 -8.63 -0.25
CA LEU A 242 -2.60 -9.97 -0.37
C LEU A 242 -1.20 -9.93 -1.00
N PHE A 243 -0.99 -8.98 -1.91
CA PHE A 243 0.26 -8.80 -2.63
C PHE A 243 0.60 -7.31 -2.63
N ALA A 244 1.87 -7.00 -2.51
CA ALA A 244 2.43 -5.67 -2.67
C ALA A 244 2.10 -5.13 -4.08
N HIS A 245 2.04 -3.81 -4.21
CA HIS A 245 1.75 -3.16 -5.50
C HIS A 245 2.72 -3.64 -6.59
N GLY A 246 2.19 -4.19 -7.68
CA GLY A 246 2.96 -4.74 -8.80
C GLY A 246 3.15 -6.25 -8.73
N ASN A 247 3.28 -6.84 -7.54
CA ASN A 247 3.31 -8.30 -7.40
C ASN A 247 1.96 -8.93 -7.78
N ASP A 248 0.86 -8.23 -7.49
CA ASP A 248 -0.49 -8.63 -7.90
C ASP A 248 -0.61 -8.78 -9.42
N ASP A 249 0.03 -7.90 -10.20
CA ASP A 249 0.07 -8.00 -11.67
C ASP A 249 0.82 -9.24 -12.14
N VAL A 250 1.96 -9.57 -11.51
CA VAL A 250 2.76 -10.77 -11.85
C VAL A 250 2.00 -12.03 -11.48
N VAL A 251 1.38 -12.08 -10.29
CA VAL A 251 0.53 -13.20 -9.86
C VAL A 251 -0.66 -13.36 -10.79
N ARG A 252 -1.32 -12.26 -11.17
CA ARG A 252 -2.45 -12.28 -12.10
C ARG A 252 -2.05 -12.79 -13.48
N ALA A 253 -0.89 -12.37 -13.99
CA ALA A 253 -0.32 -12.89 -15.24
C ALA A 253 -0.03 -14.39 -15.13
N SER A 254 0.56 -14.82 -14.00
CA SER A 254 0.84 -16.23 -13.71
C SER A 254 -0.44 -17.06 -13.71
N VAL A 255 -1.49 -16.57 -13.05
CA VAL A 255 -2.82 -17.21 -13.03
C VAL A 255 -3.39 -17.37 -14.44
N PHE A 256 -3.26 -16.37 -15.31
CA PHE A 256 -3.69 -16.50 -16.70
C PHE A 256 -2.84 -17.49 -17.51
N ALA A 257 -1.53 -17.57 -17.24
CA ALA A 257 -0.63 -18.50 -17.93
C ALA A 257 -0.98 -19.98 -17.67
N VAL A 258 -1.62 -20.29 -16.53
CA VAL A 258 -2.11 -21.65 -16.20
C VAL A 258 -3.05 -22.23 -17.24
N GLN A 259 -3.73 -21.39 -18.03
CA GLN A 259 -4.61 -21.82 -19.12
C GLN A 259 -3.86 -22.59 -20.23
N LEU A 260 -2.54 -22.47 -20.27
CA LEU A 260 -1.67 -23.09 -21.28
C LEU A 260 -1.02 -24.41 -20.78
N LEU A 261 -1.14 -24.71 -19.49
CA LEU A 261 -0.61 -25.96 -18.92
C LEU A 261 -1.60 -27.11 -19.12
N ALA A 262 -1.07 -28.34 -19.10
CA ALA A 262 -1.89 -29.55 -19.10
C ALA A 262 -2.88 -29.57 -17.92
N ASP A 263 -4.01 -30.26 -18.09
CA ASP A 263 -5.05 -30.29 -17.05
C ASP A 263 -4.66 -31.20 -15.89
N GLU A 264 -4.05 -30.63 -14.85
CA GLU A 264 -3.72 -31.32 -13.61
C GLU A 264 -4.64 -30.89 -12.45
N GLN A 265 -5.14 -31.87 -11.69
CA GLN A 265 -6.13 -31.63 -10.62
C GLN A 265 -5.68 -30.65 -9.53
N TRP A 266 -4.38 -30.53 -9.26
CA TRP A 266 -3.88 -29.60 -8.24
C TRP A 266 -4.10 -28.13 -8.67
N MET A 267 -4.13 -27.84 -9.97
CA MET A 267 -4.28 -26.50 -10.51
C MET A 267 -5.64 -25.91 -10.18
N SER A 268 -6.72 -26.68 -10.35
CA SER A 268 -8.08 -26.24 -10.00
C SER A 268 -8.17 -25.86 -8.52
N LYS A 269 -7.59 -26.68 -7.64
CA LYS A 269 -7.58 -26.44 -6.18
C LYS A 269 -6.82 -25.16 -5.82
N VAL A 270 -5.62 -24.98 -6.39
CA VAL A 270 -4.79 -23.79 -6.16
C VAL A 270 -5.49 -22.53 -6.66
N LEU A 271 -6.07 -22.54 -7.86
CA LEU A 271 -6.85 -21.42 -8.40
C LEU A 271 -8.07 -21.10 -7.54
N GLY A 272 -8.75 -22.11 -6.99
CA GLY A 272 -9.85 -21.92 -6.04
C GLY A 272 -9.42 -21.22 -4.74
N VAL A 273 -8.28 -21.62 -4.17
CA VAL A 273 -7.70 -20.97 -2.99
C VAL A 273 -7.33 -19.51 -3.30
N ILE A 274 -6.61 -19.26 -4.40
CA ILE A 274 -6.24 -17.91 -4.83
C ILE A 274 -7.50 -17.05 -5.02
N ALA A 275 -8.54 -17.55 -5.70
CA ALA A 275 -9.78 -16.83 -5.91
C ALA A 275 -10.46 -16.42 -4.60
N ARG A 276 -10.56 -17.32 -3.62
CA ARG A 276 -11.14 -17.03 -2.29
C ARG A 276 -10.35 -16.00 -1.52
N ARG A 277 -9.04 -16.20 -1.40
CA ARG A 277 -8.16 -15.33 -0.63
C ARG A 277 -8.12 -13.92 -1.24
N ALA A 278 -7.91 -13.83 -2.55
CA ALA A 278 -7.83 -12.55 -3.25
C ALA A 278 -9.18 -11.80 -3.26
N ALA A 279 -10.32 -12.50 -3.23
CA ALA A 279 -11.66 -11.90 -3.15
C ALA A 279 -12.09 -11.49 -1.74
N ALA A 280 -11.36 -11.91 -0.69
CA ALA A 280 -11.66 -11.56 0.68
C ALA A 280 -11.61 -10.03 0.90
N SER A 281 -12.36 -9.55 1.88
CA SER A 281 -12.44 -8.11 2.17
C SER A 281 -11.10 -7.58 2.68
N SER A 282 -10.71 -6.39 2.24
CA SER A 282 -9.52 -5.67 2.74
C SER A 282 -9.67 -5.12 4.17
N GLY A 283 -10.82 -5.36 4.82
CA GLY A 283 -11.06 -5.00 6.22
C GLY A 283 -11.42 -3.54 6.47
N VAL A 284 -11.33 -2.66 5.46
CA VAL A 284 -11.58 -1.23 5.65
C VAL A 284 -13.08 -0.93 5.78
N PRO A 285 -13.54 -0.33 6.89
CA PRO A 285 -14.93 0.06 7.06
C PRO A 285 -15.40 1.02 5.95
N GLY A 286 -16.58 0.75 5.38
CA GLY A 286 -17.17 1.60 4.33
C GLY A 286 -16.60 1.36 2.92
N MET A 287 -15.51 0.61 2.77
CA MET A 287 -14.98 0.21 1.47
C MET A 287 -15.40 -1.21 1.10
N THR A 288 -15.63 -1.42 -0.21
CA THR A 288 -15.91 -2.75 -0.79
C THR A 288 -14.67 -3.40 -1.40
N GLY A 289 -13.48 -2.90 -1.03
CA GLY A 289 -12.19 -3.38 -1.50
C GLY A 289 -11.96 -4.86 -1.17
N ALA A 290 -11.38 -5.58 -2.14
CA ALA A 290 -10.88 -6.93 -1.92
C ALA A 290 -9.35 -6.89 -1.77
N LEU A 291 -8.77 -7.93 -1.16
CA LEU A 291 -7.32 -8.03 -0.99
C LEU A 291 -6.54 -8.02 -2.32
N SER A 292 -7.12 -8.58 -3.40
CA SER A 292 -6.66 -8.41 -4.79
C SER A 292 -7.75 -8.82 -5.80
N LEU A 293 -8.62 -7.89 -6.20
CA LEU A 293 -9.73 -8.20 -7.10
C LEU A 293 -9.27 -8.68 -8.49
N GLY A 294 -8.18 -8.11 -9.00
CA GLY A 294 -7.62 -8.48 -10.31
C GLY A 294 -7.20 -9.94 -10.37
N VAL A 295 -6.51 -10.42 -9.33
CA VAL A 295 -6.07 -11.81 -9.20
C VAL A 295 -7.27 -12.75 -9.02
N ALA A 296 -8.23 -12.40 -8.15
CA ALA A 296 -9.44 -13.21 -7.95
C ALA A 296 -10.23 -13.39 -9.26
N THR A 297 -10.35 -12.31 -10.02
CA THR A 297 -11.02 -12.32 -11.32
C THR A 297 -10.29 -13.21 -12.33
N ALA A 298 -8.96 -13.11 -12.39
CA ALA A 298 -8.16 -13.93 -13.29
C ALA A 298 -8.25 -15.43 -12.94
N ALA A 299 -8.34 -15.78 -11.65
CA ALA A 299 -8.47 -17.15 -11.21
C ALA A 299 -9.81 -17.76 -11.64
N VAL A 300 -10.91 -17.04 -11.45
CA VAL A 300 -12.25 -17.43 -11.94
C VAL A 300 -12.27 -17.56 -13.47
N GLU A 301 -11.70 -16.59 -14.20
CA GLU A 301 -11.64 -16.65 -15.66
C GLU A 301 -10.78 -17.83 -16.14
N SER A 302 -9.71 -18.17 -15.44
CA SER A 302 -8.81 -19.27 -15.83
C SER A 302 -9.41 -20.65 -15.58
N LEU A 303 -10.12 -20.83 -14.46
CA LEU A 303 -10.94 -22.02 -14.22
C LEU A 303 -11.99 -22.20 -15.33
N ALA A 304 -12.68 -21.11 -15.70
CA ALA A 304 -13.72 -21.15 -16.72
C ALA A 304 -13.18 -21.42 -18.14
N VAL A 305 -11.99 -20.91 -18.48
CA VAL A 305 -11.39 -21.14 -19.80
C VAL A 305 -10.85 -22.56 -19.94
N ARG A 306 -10.21 -23.09 -18.89
CA ARG A 306 -9.71 -24.48 -18.86
C ARG A 306 -10.86 -25.48 -18.92
N ASN A 307 -11.95 -25.21 -18.20
CA ASN A 307 -13.21 -25.95 -18.26
C ASN A 307 -13.04 -27.47 -18.00
N GLY A 308 -12.07 -27.87 -17.19
CA GLY A 308 -11.91 -29.24 -16.74
C GLY A 308 -13.02 -29.64 -15.76
N ALA A 309 -13.18 -30.96 -15.53
CA ALA A 309 -14.14 -31.47 -14.55
C ALA A 309 -13.82 -30.95 -13.12
N GLY A 310 -12.53 -30.90 -12.77
CA GLY A 310 -12.06 -30.31 -11.51
C GLY A 310 -12.33 -28.80 -11.42
N ASP A 311 -12.16 -28.06 -12.51
CA ASP A 311 -12.42 -26.62 -12.54
C ASP A 311 -13.90 -26.31 -12.31
N THR A 312 -14.79 -27.10 -12.91
CA THR A 312 -16.24 -26.96 -12.75
C THR A 312 -16.67 -27.21 -11.29
N VAL A 313 -16.08 -28.19 -10.62
CA VAL A 313 -16.32 -28.45 -9.19
C VAL A 313 -15.89 -27.25 -8.35
N VAL A 314 -14.68 -26.76 -8.57
CA VAL A 314 -14.16 -25.58 -7.83
C VAL A 314 -14.99 -24.33 -8.11
N LEU A 315 -15.45 -24.11 -9.35
CA LEU A 315 -16.34 -22.98 -9.67
C LEU A 315 -17.67 -23.07 -8.90
N ARG A 316 -18.23 -24.27 -8.73
CA ARG A 316 -19.44 -24.46 -7.90
C ARG A 316 -19.17 -24.15 -6.42
N GLU A 317 -18.05 -24.63 -5.87
CA GLU A 317 -17.64 -24.28 -4.50
C GLU A 317 -17.48 -22.77 -4.33
N LEU A 318 -16.83 -22.09 -5.30
CA LEU A 318 -16.66 -20.64 -5.29
C LEU A 318 -18.00 -19.88 -5.33
N LEU A 319 -19.01 -20.38 -6.03
CA LEU A 319 -20.33 -19.77 -6.06
C LEU A 319 -20.96 -19.70 -4.66
N GLU A 320 -20.73 -20.74 -3.85
CA GLU A 320 -21.22 -20.87 -2.48
C GLU A 320 -20.36 -20.08 -1.48
N ASP A 321 -19.05 -20.10 -1.63
CA ASP A 321 -18.09 -19.50 -0.69
C ASP A 321 -17.94 -17.98 -0.85
N LEU A 322 -18.00 -17.47 -2.09
CA LEU A 322 -17.70 -16.06 -2.35
C LEU A 322 -18.80 -15.15 -1.78
N SER A 323 -18.37 -14.07 -1.13
CA SER A 323 -19.25 -13.00 -0.62
C SER A 323 -19.31 -11.78 -1.55
N ARG A 324 -18.52 -11.75 -2.62
CA ARG A 324 -18.50 -10.68 -3.62
C ARG A 324 -19.51 -10.93 -4.73
N ARG A 325 -20.51 -10.06 -4.80
CA ARG A 325 -21.67 -10.15 -5.70
C ARG A 325 -21.29 -10.16 -7.19
N ASP A 326 -20.30 -9.34 -7.57
CA ASP A 326 -19.80 -9.27 -8.94
C ASP A 326 -19.09 -10.54 -9.39
N LEU A 327 -18.34 -11.19 -8.50
CA LEU A 327 -17.71 -12.49 -8.77
C LEU A 327 -18.74 -13.63 -8.79
N ILE A 328 -19.73 -13.64 -7.90
CA ILE A 328 -20.84 -14.61 -7.91
C ILE A 328 -21.54 -14.64 -9.27
N ARG A 329 -21.91 -13.46 -9.80
CA ARG A 329 -22.54 -13.37 -11.12
C ARG A 329 -21.64 -13.90 -12.23
N ARG A 330 -20.34 -13.59 -12.17
CA ARG A 330 -19.36 -14.05 -13.15
C ARG A 330 -19.22 -15.58 -13.11
N VAL A 331 -19.07 -16.16 -11.93
CA VAL A 331 -19.00 -17.62 -11.72
C VAL A 331 -20.28 -18.30 -12.23
N GLY A 332 -21.46 -17.81 -11.85
CA GLY A 332 -22.73 -18.38 -12.29
C GLY A 332 -22.91 -18.34 -13.81
N LYS A 333 -22.47 -17.25 -14.46
CA LYS A 333 -22.43 -17.16 -15.93
C LYS A 333 -21.50 -18.19 -16.56
N HIS A 334 -20.32 -18.42 -15.98
CA HIS A 334 -19.37 -19.42 -16.47
C HIS A 334 -19.89 -20.86 -16.29
N LEU A 335 -20.64 -21.12 -15.22
CA LEU A 335 -21.31 -22.40 -14.97
C LEU A 335 -22.56 -22.61 -15.83
N GLY A 336 -22.99 -21.61 -16.61
CA GLY A 336 -24.20 -21.70 -17.44
C GLY A 336 -25.50 -21.75 -16.64
N LEU A 337 -25.51 -21.23 -15.41
CA LEU A 337 -26.70 -21.21 -14.56
C LEU A 337 -27.74 -20.21 -15.09
N ALA A 338 -29.01 -20.48 -14.81
CA ALA A 338 -30.10 -19.57 -15.15
C ALA A 338 -29.99 -18.27 -14.32
N GLU A 339 -30.45 -17.15 -14.88
CA GLU A 339 -30.35 -15.83 -14.23
C GLU A 339 -31.12 -15.80 -12.90
N GLU A 340 -32.20 -16.59 -12.78
CA GLU A 340 -32.97 -16.72 -11.55
C GLU A 340 -32.16 -17.35 -10.42
N GLU A 341 -31.31 -18.33 -10.73
CA GLU A 341 -30.45 -19.02 -9.76
C GLU A 341 -29.31 -18.10 -9.29
N ILE A 342 -28.67 -17.41 -10.23
CA ILE A 342 -27.65 -16.39 -9.95
C ILE A 342 -28.23 -15.28 -9.07
N SER A 343 -29.43 -14.79 -9.41
CA SER A 343 -30.15 -13.76 -8.67
C SER A 343 -30.53 -14.20 -7.26
N ARG A 344 -30.93 -15.47 -7.08
CA ARG A 344 -31.24 -16.04 -5.75
C ARG A 344 -30.01 -16.03 -4.85
N ARG A 345 -28.86 -16.46 -5.37
CA ARG A 345 -27.58 -16.45 -4.63
C ARG A 345 -27.13 -15.02 -4.32
N ASP A 346 -27.16 -14.12 -5.30
CA ASP A 346 -26.82 -12.70 -5.13
C ASP A 346 -27.68 -12.04 -4.04
N ASN A 347 -28.99 -12.31 -4.05
CA ASN A 347 -29.93 -11.80 -3.05
C ASN A 347 -29.65 -12.34 -1.65
N THR A 348 -29.29 -13.62 -1.53
CA THR A 348 -28.92 -14.23 -0.24
C THR A 348 -27.73 -13.51 0.37
N VAL A 349 -26.68 -13.26 -0.41
CA VAL A 349 -25.49 -12.52 0.04
C VAL A 349 -25.83 -11.05 0.35
N ARG A 350 -26.67 -10.41 -0.47
CA ARG A 350 -27.15 -9.04 -0.21
C ARG A 350 -27.88 -8.92 1.13
N LEU A 351 -28.77 -9.86 1.44
CA LEU A 351 -29.52 -9.89 2.70
C LEU A 351 -28.60 -10.17 3.89
N ALA A 352 -27.65 -11.10 3.76
CA ALA A 352 -26.66 -11.38 4.79
C ALA A 352 -25.81 -10.13 5.10
N LYS A 353 -25.32 -9.42 4.08
CA LYS A 353 -24.57 -8.16 4.24
C LYS A 353 -25.43 -7.07 4.88
N ALA A 354 -26.66 -6.88 4.41
CA ALA A 354 -27.57 -5.89 5.00
C ALA A 354 -27.86 -6.19 6.48
N THR A 355 -28.02 -7.47 6.84
CA THR A 355 -28.20 -7.91 8.22
C THR A 355 -26.96 -7.64 9.07
N ALA A 356 -25.76 -7.93 8.56
CA ALA A 356 -24.50 -7.62 9.22
C ALA A 356 -24.29 -6.11 9.42
N VAL A 357 -24.63 -5.29 8.41
CA VAL A 357 -24.57 -3.82 8.52
C VAL A 357 -25.58 -3.31 9.54
N ARG A 358 -26.83 -3.81 9.53
CA ARG A 358 -27.85 -3.43 10.53
C ARG A 358 -27.43 -3.80 11.95
N ARG A 359 -26.84 -4.98 12.18
CA ARG A 359 -26.26 -5.37 13.47
C ARG A 359 -25.11 -4.45 13.92
N ARG A 360 -24.32 -3.91 13.00
CA ARG A 360 -23.26 -2.94 13.30
C ARG A 360 -23.82 -1.54 13.55
N ALA A 361 -24.87 -1.15 12.83
CA ALA A 361 -25.56 0.14 12.92
C ALA A 361 -26.70 0.14 13.96
N ASP A 362 -26.66 -0.80 14.91
CA ASP A 362 -27.68 -0.96 15.95
C ASP A 362 -27.88 0.36 16.73
N PRO A 363 -29.11 0.88 16.85
CA PRO A 363 -29.43 2.00 17.73
C PRO A 363 -28.88 1.82 19.15
N ALA A 364 -28.86 0.59 19.67
CA ALA A 364 -28.28 0.27 20.98
C ALA A 364 -26.77 0.58 21.05
N ASN A 365 -26.02 0.40 19.95
CA ASN A 365 -24.60 0.78 19.90
C ASN A 365 -24.42 2.30 19.92
N ARG A 366 -25.35 3.05 19.31
CA ARG A 366 -25.32 4.51 19.31
C ARG A 366 -25.68 5.06 20.69
N GLU A 367 -26.70 4.49 21.33
CA GLU A 367 -27.10 4.82 22.69
C GLU A 367 -26.02 4.45 23.71
N ALA A 368 -25.40 3.28 23.59
CA ALA A 368 -24.28 2.86 24.45
C ALA A 368 -23.06 3.79 24.29
N ARG A 369 -22.70 4.19 23.07
CA ARG A 369 -21.62 5.15 22.82
C ARG A 369 -21.94 6.55 23.38
N SER A 370 -23.18 7.01 23.19
CA SER A 370 -23.66 8.28 23.75
C SER A 370 -23.66 8.27 25.28
N SER A 371 -24.06 7.14 25.87
CA SER A 371 -24.05 6.94 27.33
C SER A 371 -22.62 6.94 27.88
N LEU A 372 -21.69 6.24 27.21
CA LEU A 372 -20.28 6.27 27.56
C LEU A 372 -19.67 7.66 27.42
N ASP A 373 -19.99 8.40 26.35
CA ASP A 373 -19.53 9.78 26.16
C ASP A 373 -20.05 10.70 27.29
N ALA A 374 -21.29 10.49 27.73
CA ALA A 374 -21.85 11.21 28.87
C ALA A 374 -21.12 10.88 30.18
N LEU A 375 -20.80 9.60 30.42
CA LEU A 375 -20.00 9.17 31.58
C LEU A 375 -18.59 9.78 31.55
N ILE A 376 -17.90 9.73 30.42
CA ILE A 376 -16.57 10.33 30.24
C ILE A 376 -16.61 11.84 30.53
N ARG A 377 -17.57 12.56 29.91
CA ARG A 377 -17.72 14.01 30.11
C ARG A 377 -18.03 14.38 31.55
N ARG A 378 -18.79 13.54 32.26
CA ARG A 378 -19.23 13.80 33.63
C ARG A 378 -18.17 13.46 34.67
N TYR A 379 -17.45 12.35 34.52
CA TYR A 379 -16.59 11.80 35.57
C TYR A 379 -15.08 11.93 35.26
N LEU A 380 -14.66 11.76 34.01
CA LEU A 380 -13.22 11.69 33.68
C LEU A 380 -12.69 13.04 33.17
N ALA A 381 -13.44 13.70 32.28
CA ALA A 381 -13.02 14.97 31.69
C ALA A 381 -12.75 16.09 32.71
N PRO A 382 -13.52 16.26 33.82
CA PRO A 382 -13.22 17.27 34.83
C PRO A 382 -11.86 17.05 35.51
N ILE A 383 -11.52 15.80 35.81
CA ILE A 383 -10.23 15.42 36.42
C ILE A 383 -9.09 15.79 35.46
N LEU A 384 -9.19 15.35 34.20
CA LEU A 384 -8.18 15.65 33.18
C LEU A 384 -7.96 17.17 33.02
N LYS A 385 -9.03 17.95 32.95
CA LYS A 385 -8.96 19.41 32.86
C LYS A 385 -8.33 20.05 34.10
N GLN A 386 -8.66 19.57 35.30
CA GLN A 386 -8.05 20.04 36.55
C GLN A 386 -6.53 19.83 36.55
N HIS A 387 -6.04 18.77 35.91
CA HIS A 387 -4.62 18.46 35.78
C HIS A 387 -3.94 19.07 34.54
N GLY A 388 -4.59 20.05 33.89
CA GLY A 388 -4.01 20.83 32.80
C GLY A 388 -4.16 20.20 31.41
N PHE A 389 -4.91 19.10 31.26
CA PHE A 389 -5.19 18.56 29.94
C PHE A 389 -6.27 19.36 29.20
N THR A 390 -6.01 19.68 27.94
CA THR A 390 -6.92 20.34 26.99
C THR A 390 -7.41 19.32 25.94
N GLY A 391 -8.63 19.50 25.44
CA GLY A 391 -9.19 18.58 24.44
C GLY A 391 -10.71 18.57 24.38
N GLN A 392 -11.24 18.09 23.25
CA GLN A 392 -12.67 17.87 23.03
C GLN A 392 -12.94 16.40 22.67
N GLY A 393 -14.04 15.85 23.19
CA GLY A 393 -14.44 14.48 22.92
C GLY A 393 -13.70 13.47 23.81
N ARG A 394 -12.89 12.62 23.19
CA ARG A 394 -12.28 11.43 23.81
C ARG A 394 -10.76 11.50 23.95
N THR A 395 -10.13 12.54 23.42
CA THR A 395 -8.67 12.70 23.45
C THR A 395 -8.32 13.99 24.16
N PHE A 396 -7.42 13.88 25.12
CA PHE A 396 -6.96 14.94 26.00
C PHE A 396 -5.45 15.03 25.91
N ARG A 397 -4.93 16.25 25.83
CA ARG A 397 -3.50 16.53 25.64
C ARG A 397 -3.00 17.50 26.68
N ARG A 398 -1.75 17.37 27.09
CA ARG A 398 -1.09 18.32 27.97
C ARG A 398 0.32 18.54 27.46
N GLU A 399 0.62 19.78 27.11
CA GLU A 399 1.89 20.16 26.51
C GLU A 399 2.90 20.58 27.57
N PHE A 400 4.12 20.09 27.40
CA PHE A 400 5.32 20.51 28.11
C PHE A 400 6.36 20.98 27.09
N THR A 401 7.42 21.61 27.56
CA THR A 401 8.53 22.04 26.70
C THR A 401 9.27 20.88 26.04
N ASP A 402 9.28 19.71 26.67
CA ASP A 402 10.05 18.53 26.27
C ASP A 402 9.17 17.38 25.73
N ARG A 403 7.84 17.45 25.91
CA ARG A 403 6.91 16.38 25.49
C ARG A 403 5.46 16.85 25.41
N VAL A 404 4.64 16.02 24.77
CA VAL A 404 3.17 16.10 24.80
C VAL A 404 2.63 14.82 25.42
N ASP A 405 1.92 14.99 26.52
CA ASP A 405 1.21 13.93 27.23
C ASP A 405 -0.18 13.77 26.61
N VAL A 406 -0.61 12.53 26.35
CA VAL A 406 -1.93 12.22 25.78
C VAL A 406 -2.65 11.18 26.62
N ILE A 407 -3.95 11.41 26.83
CA ILE A 407 -4.91 10.43 27.35
C ILE A 407 -6.05 10.31 26.34
N ALA A 408 -6.27 9.12 25.81
CA ALA A 408 -7.33 8.77 24.87
C ALA A 408 -8.28 7.73 25.48
N LEU A 409 -9.57 8.04 25.46
CA LEU A 409 -10.64 7.26 26.06
C LEU A 409 -11.48 6.60 24.95
N GLY A 410 -11.14 5.35 24.62
CA GLY A 410 -11.78 4.57 23.56
C GLY A 410 -12.87 3.64 24.08
N SER A 411 -13.62 3.04 23.17
CA SER A 411 -14.56 1.95 23.48
C SER A 411 -14.18 0.70 22.70
N VAL A 412 -14.16 -0.45 23.36
CA VAL A 412 -13.96 -1.76 22.73
C VAL A 412 -15.22 -2.58 22.97
N GLY A 413 -15.92 -2.97 21.91
CA GLY A 413 -17.26 -3.56 22.06
C GLY A 413 -18.29 -2.57 22.62
N LEU A 414 -19.25 -3.09 23.39
CA LEU A 414 -20.35 -2.30 23.99
C LEU A 414 -20.14 -2.00 25.48
N ASP A 415 -19.25 -2.75 26.11
CA ASP A 415 -19.16 -2.90 27.56
C ASP A 415 -17.77 -2.60 28.12
N GLN A 416 -16.79 -2.26 27.27
CA GLN A 416 -15.44 -1.93 27.71
C GLN A 416 -15.00 -0.51 27.31
N LEU A 417 -14.46 0.20 28.30
CA LEU A 417 -13.70 1.43 28.16
C LEU A 417 -12.22 1.07 27.97
N ARG A 418 -11.59 1.60 26.93
CA ARG A 418 -10.14 1.56 26.75
C ARG A 418 -9.56 2.88 27.22
N VAL A 419 -8.63 2.85 28.16
CA VAL A 419 -7.87 4.01 28.61
C VAL A 419 -6.46 3.87 28.05
N GLU A 420 -6.13 4.70 27.07
CA GLU A 420 -4.84 4.73 26.42
C GLU A 420 -4.11 6.00 26.84
N TYR A 421 -2.89 5.90 27.33
CA TYR A 421 -2.15 7.05 27.83
C TYR A 421 -0.65 6.92 27.60
N GLY A 422 0.03 8.06 27.52
CA GLY A 422 1.47 8.11 27.37
C GLY A 422 1.96 9.42 26.78
N SER A 423 3.20 9.45 26.31
CA SER A 423 3.88 10.69 25.94
C SER A 423 4.60 10.56 24.60
N ARG A 424 4.61 11.66 23.85
CA ARG A 424 5.47 11.89 22.69
C ARG A 424 6.48 12.97 23.06
N PHE A 425 7.77 12.66 22.98
CA PHE A 425 8.84 13.58 23.33
C PHE A 425 9.21 14.47 22.13
N ALA A 426 9.57 15.71 22.40
CA ALA A 426 9.94 16.69 21.37
C ALA A 426 11.19 16.27 20.58
N THR A 427 12.02 15.43 21.18
CA THR A 427 13.27 14.90 20.61
C THR A 427 13.05 13.73 19.66
N SER A 428 11.83 13.19 19.59
CA SER A 428 11.51 11.99 18.82
C SER A 428 11.30 12.29 17.34
N TRP A 429 11.67 11.32 16.51
CA TRP A 429 11.52 11.39 15.05
C TRP A 429 10.32 10.57 14.57
N PRO A 430 9.55 11.03 13.57
CA PRO A 430 9.55 12.39 13.02
C PRO A 430 8.91 13.40 14.00
N SER A 431 9.22 14.69 13.84
CA SER A 431 8.59 15.74 14.64
C SER A 431 7.12 15.90 14.25
N PHE A 432 6.24 16.12 15.24
CA PHE A 432 4.81 16.36 15.01
C PHE A 432 4.37 17.65 15.69
N ASN A 433 3.37 18.33 15.10
CA ASN A 433 2.66 19.41 15.79
C ASN A 433 1.85 18.83 16.96
N ALA A 434 1.82 19.52 18.10
CA ALA A 434 1.14 19.04 19.31
C ALA A 434 -0.32 18.64 19.08
N ASP A 435 -1.03 19.39 18.23
CA ASP A 435 -2.44 19.19 17.89
C ASP A 435 -2.73 17.87 17.16
N VAL A 436 -1.75 17.34 16.41
CA VAL A 436 -1.90 16.09 15.64
C VAL A 436 -1.47 14.85 16.41
N ILE A 437 -0.80 15.03 17.57
CA ILE A 437 -0.35 13.89 18.39
C ILE A 437 -1.58 13.18 18.94
N VAL A 438 -1.70 11.89 18.64
CA VAL A 438 -2.76 10.98 19.09
C VAL A 438 -2.13 9.69 19.59
N GLY A 439 -2.93 8.80 20.18
CA GLY A 439 -2.44 7.56 20.78
C GLY A 439 -1.54 6.71 19.86
N SER A 440 -1.78 6.70 18.55
CA SER A 440 -0.97 5.93 17.58
C SER A 440 0.44 6.46 17.32
N VAL A 441 0.75 7.69 17.71
CA VAL A 441 2.06 8.34 17.46
C VAL A 441 2.81 8.67 18.75
N LEU A 442 2.45 8.02 19.86
CA LEU A 442 3.16 8.17 21.14
C LEU A 442 4.45 7.35 21.14
N ASP A 443 5.51 7.88 21.76
CA ASP A 443 6.75 7.12 21.97
C ASP A 443 6.58 6.07 23.03
N ILE A 444 5.75 6.35 24.02
CA ILE A 444 5.40 5.42 25.08
C ILE A 444 3.89 5.42 25.15
N ARG A 445 3.31 4.24 25.01
CA ARG A 445 1.87 4.02 25.04
C ARG A 445 1.53 2.89 26.00
N ILE A 446 0.64 3.16 26.94
CA ILE A 446 0.05 2.16 27.81
C ILE A 446 -1.45 2.10 27.53
N SER A 447 -1.98 0.89 27.36
CA SER A 447 -3.41 0.64 27.20
C SER A 447 -3.94 -0.24 28.34
N GLU A 448 -4.95 0.26 29.02
CA GLU A 448 -5.76 -0.46 30.01
C GLU A 448 -7.20 -0.64 29.53
N TYR A 449 -7.86 -1.72 29.99
CA TYR A 449 -9.24 -2.04 29.65
C TYR A 449 -10.06 -2.15 30.93
N HIS A 450 -11.20 -1.46 30.95
CA HIS A 450 -12.09 -1.35 32.11
C HIS A 450 -13.52 -1.58 31.66
N GLY A 451 -14.42 -2.00 32.54
CA GLY A 451 -15.84 -2.02 32.23
C GLY A 451 -16.46 -0.61 32.24
N VAL A 452 -17.67 -0.49 31.71
CA VAL A 452 -18.39 0.79 31.54
C VAL A 452 -19.49 1.04 32.59
N SER A 453 -19.60 0.19 33.62
CA SER A 453 -20.53 0.44 34.71
C SER A 453 -20.09 1.64 35.55
N GLN A 454 -21.02 2.33 36.21
CA GLN A 454 -20.69 3.50 37.03
C GLN A 454 -19.59 3.23 38.08
N PRO A 455 -19.62 2.13 38.86
CA PRO A 455 -18.54 1.83 39.82
C PRO A 455 -17.18 1.62 39.16
N GLU A 456 -17.15 1.06 37.95
CA GLU A 456 -15.91 0.88 37.19
C GLU A 456 -15.40 2.22 36.65
N ILE A 457 -16.28 3.09 36.18
CA ILE A 457 -15.92 4.46 35.78
C ILE A 457 -15.38 5.26 36.97
N ASP A 458 -15.96 5.12 38.16
CA ASP A 458 -15.46 5.77 39.38
C ASP A 458 -14.07 5.21 39.76
N THR A 459 -13.85 3.91 39.56
CA THR A 459 -12.52 3.29 39.74
C THR A 459 -11.50 3.85 38.75
N VAL A 460 -11.89 4.02 37.48
CA VAL A 460 -11.06 4.66 36.45
C VAL A 460 -10.78 6.11 36.78
N ALA A 461 -11.78 6.86 37.29
CA ALA A 461 -11.63 8.25 37.71
C ALA A 461 -10.62 8.38 38.85
N LEU A 462 -10.74 7.53 39.87
CA LEU A 462 -9.79 7.46 40.98
C LEU A 462 -8.39 7.12 40.47
N ARG A 463 -8.28 6.12 39.60
CA ARG A 463 -7.02 5.66 39.02
C ARG A 463 -6.37 6.73 38.14
N LEU A 464 -7.14 7.49 37.37
CA LEU A 464 -6.66 8.65 36.63
C LEU A 464 -5.99 9.65 37.56
N ALA A 465 -6.68 10.04 38.62
CA ALA A 465 -6.20 11.05 39.57
C ALA A 465 -5.00 10.57 40.41
N THR A 466 -4.96 9.30 40.79
CA THR A 466 -4.01 8.78 41.80
C THR A 466 -2.85 7.99 41.23
N HIS A 467 -2.96 7.46 40.01
CA HIS A 467 -1.96 6.59 39.41
C HIS A 467 -1.53 7.06 38.03
N ILE A 468 -2.46 7.23 37.08
CA ILE A 468 -2.13 7.50 35.67
C ILE A 468 -1.54 8.89 35.50
N ILE A 469 -2.19 9.95 36.01
CA ILE A 469 -1.68 11.31 35.87
C ILE A 469 -0.35 11.49 36.61
N PRO A 470 -0.19 11.06 37.88
CA PRO A 470 1.11 11.09 38.56
C PRO A 470 2.21 10.31 37.82
N PHE A 471 1.87 9.17 37.21
CA PHE A 471 2.79 8.43 36.37
C PHE A 471 3.22 9.26 35.15
N MET A 472 2.28 9.91 34.45
CA MET A 472 2.59 10.78 33.32
C MET A 472 3.41 12.02 33.72
N ASP A 473 3.17 12.57 34.90
CA ASP A 473 4.00 13.66 35.46
C ASP A 473 5.46 13.20 35.62
N SER A 474 5.68 11.93 35.97
CA SER A 474 7.01 11.33 36.13
C SER A 474 7.74 11.05 34.81
N MET A 475 7.04 11.07 33.67
CA MET A 475 7.60 10.80 32.34
C MET A 475 8.60 11.87 31.86
N GLY A 476 8.73 12.99 32.56
CA GLY A 476 9.80 13.96 32.30
C GLY A 476 11.17 13.54 32.82
N ARG A 477 11.26 12.42 33.54
CA ARG A 477 12.50 11.93 34.13
C ARG A 477 13.09 10.81 33.29
N TYR A 478 14.27 11.07 32.72
CA TYR A 478 14.96 10.14 31.86
C TYR A 478 15.15 8.75 32.48
N GLU A 479 15.52 8.65 33.76
CA GLU A 479 15.78 7.36 34.40
C GLU A 479 14.51 6.50 34.49
N LEU A 480 13.35 7.14 34.67
CA LEU A 480 12.06 6.46 34.74
C LEU A 480 11.60 6.00 33.35
N VAL A 481 11.78 6.85 32.34
CA VAL A 481 11.49 6.52 30.94
C VAL A 481 12.37 5.35 30.47
N ALA A 482 13.66 5.39 30.79
CA ALA A 482 14.61 4.31 30.48
C ALA A 482 14.25 3.01 31.21
N ALA A 483 13.96 3.07 32.52
CA ALA A 483 13.56 1.88 33.29
C ALA A 483 12.22 1.29 32.82
N LEU A 484 11.27 2.15 32.44
CA LEU A 484 10.01 1.73 31.84
C LEU A 484 10.26 1.05 30.49
N ALA A 485 11.11 1.62 29.65
CA ALA A 485 11.37 1.10 28.32
C ALA A 485 12.12 -0.25 28.35
N GLU A 486 13.07 -0.41 29.26
CA GLU A 486 13.95 -1.59 29.31
C GLU A 486 13.44 -2.70 30.22
N HIS A 487 12.74 -2.35 31.29
CA HIS A 487 12.35 -3.28 32.34
C HIS A 487 10.85 -3.32 32.59
N ARG A 488 10.06 -2.56 31.82
CA ARG A 488 8.61 -2.38 32.02
C ARG A 488 8.30 -1.91 33.45
N ALA A 489 9.22 -1.17 34.06
CA ALA A 489 9.08 -0.70 35.43
C ALA A 489 7.90 0.27 35.54
N GLY A 490 6.96 -0.01 36.43
CA GLY A 490 5.78 0.83 36.64
C GLY A 490 4.62 0.57 35.68
N VAL A 491 4.71 -0.40 34.77
CA VAL A 491 3.56 -0.83 33.94
C VAL A 491 2.57 -1.58 34.83
N PRO A 492 1.28 -1.19 34.84
CA PRO A 492 0.27 -1.91 35.60
C PRO A 492 0.06 -3.34 35.12
N GLU A 493 -0.27 -4.25 36.05
CA GLU A 493 -0.58 -5.64 35.73
C GLU A 493 -1.75 -5.74 34.75
N GLY A 494 -1.57 -6.51 33.66
CA GLY A 494 -2.55 -6.66 32.59
C GLY A 494 -2.59 -5.52 31.57
N ALA A 495 -1.84 -4.42 31.77
CA ALA A 495 -1.76 -3.34 30.81
C ALA A 495 -0.83 -3.69 29.63
N LYS A 496 -1.18 -3.21 28.44
CA LYS A 496 -0.33 -3.35 27.24
C LYS A 496 0.58 -2.12 27.13
N LEU A 497 1.89 -2.32 27.29
CA LEU A 497 2.92 -1.31 27.00
C LEU A 497 3.47 -1.49 25.59
N GLU A 498 3.56 -0.38 24.86
CA GLU A 498 4.22 -0.23 23.57
C GLU A 498 5.20 0.95 23.63
N ILE A 499 6.39 0.79 23.06
CA ILE A 499 7.47 1.77 23.06
C ILE A 499 7.98 1.92 21.63
N GLY A 500 8.05 3.16 21.13
CA GLY A 500 8.18 3.48 19.72
C GLY A 500 6.84 3.41 19.01
N ALA A 501 6.64 4.25 17.98
CA ALA A 501 5.43 4.19 17.14
C ALA A 501 5.32 2.82 16.43
N HIS A 502 6.45 2.13 16.25
CA HIS A 502 6.53 0.74 15.79
C HIS A 502 7.39 -0.10 16.74
N SER A 503 6.96 -1.31 17.08
CA SER A 503 7.48 -2.13 18.19
C SER A 503 8.96 -2.57 18.09
N SER A 504 9.66 -2.25 17.00
CA SER A 504 11.10 -2.49 16.79
C SER A 504 11.97 -1.23 17.01
N GLU A 505 11.39 -0.08 17.36
CA GLU A 505 12.05 1.25 17.35
C GLU A 505 12.48 1.80 18.72
N SER A 506 12.37 1.00 19.78
CA SER A 506 12.72 1.46 21.14
C SER A 506 14.14 2.03 21.26
N TRP A 507 15.10 1.54 20.46
CA TRP A 507 16.48 2.04 20.46
C TRP A 507 16.63 3.44 19.87
N GLY A 508 15.93 3.75 18.78
CA GLY A 508 15.96 5.06 18.15
C GLY A 508 15.42 6.15 19.08
N PHE A 509 14.24 5.90 19.66
CA PHE A 509 13.64 6.77 20.67
C PHE A 509 14.56 6.97 21.88
N LEU A 510 15.00 5.87 22.53
CA LEU A 510 15.84 5.97 23.71
C LEU A 510 17.20 6.60 23.42
N GLY A 511 17.76 6.39 22.22
CA GLY A 511 19.00 7.01 21.78
C GLY A 511 18.89 8.52 21.64
N LEU A 512 17.81 9.02 21.02
CA LEU A 512 17.55 10.46 20.91
C LEU A 512 17.27 11.10 22.27
N TYR A 513 16.52 10.40 23.12
CA TYR A 513 16.21 10.92 24.45
C TYR A 513 17.46 10.95 25.34
N ALA A 514 18.29 9.90 25.31
CA ALA A 514 19.60 9.86 25.98
C ALA A 514 20.51 11.00 25.50
N LEU A 515 20.55 11.27 24.19
CA LEU A 515 21.31 12.38 23.63
C LEU A 515 20.80 13.73 24.17
N SER A 516 19.48 13.92 24.24
CA SER A 516 18.87 15.17 24.70
C SER A 516 19.14 15.50 26.17
N VAL A 517 19.33 14.48 27.01
CA VAL A 517 19.64 14.66 28.43
C VAL A 517 21.15 14.59 28.74
N GLY A 518 21.99 14.45 27.71
CA GLY A 518 23.44 14.43 27.83
C GLY A 518 24.07 13.08 28.20
N ASP A 519 23.31 11.97 28.19
CA ASP A 519 23.84 10.61 28.38
C ASP A 519 24.46 10.09 27.07
N ARG A 520 25.62 10.66 26.72
CA ARG A 520 26.29 10.42 25.43
C ARG A 520 26.70 8.97 25.22
N SER A 521 27.25 8.32 26.25
CA SER A 521 27.69 6.92 26.15
C SER A 521 26.53 6.02 25.77
N ARG A 522 25.36 6.24 26.36
CA ARG A 522 24.14 5.48 26.05
C ARG A 522 23.55 5.85 24.69
N ALA A 523 23.52 7.15 24.36
CA ALA A 523 23.10 7.63 23.05
C ALA A 523 23.91 6.98 21.93
N ILE A 524 25.25 6.93 22.05
CA ILE A 524 26.12 6.30 21.06
C ILE A 524 25.77 4.83 20.88
N ILE A 525 25.59 4.06 21.96
CA ILE A 525 25.26 2.63 21.89
C ILE A 525 23.92 2.42 21.18
N LEU A 526 22.88 3.17 21.57
CA LEU A 526 21.51 2.98 21.09
C LEU A 526 21.34 3.51 19.66
N LEU A 527 21.89 4.67 19.34
CA LEU A 527 21.86 5.25 17.99
C LEU A 527 22.71 4.43 17.01
N THR A 528 23.81 3.82 17.46
CA THR A 528 24.56 2.86 16.62
C THR A 528 23.70 1.65 16.28
N ARG A 529 23.01 1.06 17.27
CA ARG A 529 22.09 -0.06 17.03
C ARG A 529 20.94 0.32 16.10
N GLN A 530 20.41 1.52 16.24
CA GLN A 530 19.37 2.04 15.35
C GLN A 530 19.92 2.23 13.92
N CYS A 531 21.09 2.85 13.76
CA CYS A 531 21.76 2.97 12.46
C CYS A 531 21.98 1.59 11.81
N ASP A 532 22.48 0.61 12.56
CA ASP A 532 22.72 -0.75 12.05
C ASP A 532 21.41 -1.43 11.65
N PHE A 533 20.34 -1.24 12.44
CA PHE A 533 19.02 -1.78 12.14
C PHE A 533 18.42 -1.15 10.88
N ILE A 534 18.40 0.19 10.79
CA ILE A 534 17.91 0.91 9.61
C ILE A 534 18.79 0.64 8.39
N GLN A 535 20.09 0.44 8.57
CA GLN A 535 21.00 0.04 7.49
C GLN A 535 20.65 -1.37 6.98
N ARG A 536 20.45 -2.35 7.87
CA ARG A 536 20.00 -3.70 7.49
C ARG A 536 18.60 -3.71 6.87
N LEU A 537 17.70 -2.85 7.34
CA LEU A 537 16.39 -2.63 6.71
C LEU A 537 16.56 -2.00 5.33
N SER A 538 17.42 -1.00 5.16
CA SER A 538 17.70 -0.39 3.86
C SER A 538 18.35 -1.37 2.86
N GLU A 539 19.03 -2.40 3.36
CA GLU A 539 19.58 -3.51 2.59
C GLU A 539 18.51 -4.55 2.19
N THR A 540 17.32 -4.56 2.83
CA THR A 540 16.28 -5.59 2.65
C THR A 540 14.89 -5.07 2.24
N GLN A 541 14.54 -3.81 2.50
CA GLN A 541 13.25 -3.16 2.23
C GLN A 541 13.43 -1.64 2.07
N HIS A 542 13.30 -1.12 0.83
CA HIS A 542 13.30 0.31 0.45
C HIS A 542 14.49 1.19 0.95
N PRO A 543 14.92 2.22 0.19
CA PRO A 543 16.01 3.08 0.62
C PRO A 543 15.54 4.08 1.70
N CYS A 544 15.73 3.76 2.99
CA CYS A 544 15.58 4.70 4.11
C CYS A 544 16.74 5.71 4.22
N GLY A 545 17.26 6.20 3.08
CA GLY A 545 18.51 6.98 3.04
C GLY A 545 18.45 8.29 3.83
N GLU A 546 17.31 8.98 3.80
CA GLU A 546 17.08 10.20 4.60
C GLU A 546 16.98 9.87 6.09
N GLU A 547 16.31 8.77 6.44
CA GLU A 547 16.18 8.32 7.83
C GLU A 547 17.53 7.88 8.40
N LEU A 548 18.29 7.06 7.67
CA LEU A 548 19.64 6.63 8.02
C LEU A 548 20.59 7.83 8.10
N GLY A 549 20.44 8.81 7.20
CA GLY A 549 21.18 10.06 7.23
C GLY A 549 20.91 10.86 8.51
N MET A 550 19.64 10.97 8.92
CA MET A 550 19.24 11.59 10.18
C MET A 550 19.81 10.84 11.39
N TRP A 551 19.66 9.51 11.44
CA TRP A 551 20.20 8.69 12.53
C TRP A 551 21.72 8.81 12.64
N ARG A 552 22.44 8.81 11.51
CA ARG A 552 23.90 9.02 11.47
C ARG A 552 24.29 10.43 11.89
N ALA A 553 23.53 11.45 11.51
CA ALA A 553 23.77 12.83 11.95
C ALA A 553 23.65 12.95 13.47
N ARG A 554 22.63 12.33 14.07
CA ARG A 554 22.45 12.30 15.54
C ARG A 554 23.51 11.46 16.24
N LEU A 555 23.94 10.34 15.64
CA LEU A 555 25.06 9.56 16.14
C LEU A 555 26.38 10.35 16.11
N ASN A 556 26.61 11.16 15.08
CA ASN A 556 27.78 12.02 14.98
C ASN A 556 27.72 13.18 15.99
N GLU A 557 26.54 13.81 16.18
CA GLU A 557 26.33 14.80 17.24
C GLU A 557 26.70 14.25 18.62
N ALA A 558 26.32 13.00 18.90
CA ALA A 558 26.69 12.30 20.14
C ALA A 558 28.21 12.06 20.28
N LYS A 559 28.96 12.00 19.18
CA LYS A 559 30.41 11.73 19.12
C LYS A 559 31.28 12.99 19.05
N ASP A 560 30.80 14.05 18.41
CA ASP A 560 31.58 15.25 18.04
C ASP A 560 31.60 16.34 19.12
N SER A 561 30.93 16.13 20.25
CA SER A 561 30.78 17.14 21.30
C SER A 561 31.84 17.03 22.43
N ASP A 562 32.92 16.30 22.21
CA ASP A 562 34.13 16.23 23.06
C ASP A 562 35.18 17.26 22.61
#